data_AF-W4L5J4-F1
#
_entry.id   AF-W4L5J4-F1
#
_cell.length_a   1.000
_cell.length_b   1.000
_cell.length_c   1.000
_cell.angle_alpha   90.00
_cell.angle_beta   90.00
_cell.angle_gamma   90.00
#
_symmetry.space_group_name_H-M   'P 1'
#
loop_
_entity.id
_entity.type
_entity.pdbx_description
1 polymer ?
#
loop_
_entity_poly.entity_id
_entity_poly.type
_entity_poly.pdbx_seq_one_letter_code
_entity_poly.pdbx_strand_id
1 'polypeptide(L)'
;MPPLTHPQSSTSITIGLNAVIVAVTAEVPRILTVKRTAQHFAALDALESSAPAGDEADALPFGPLEPERHHTLERGLRSWVEQQTGLQLGYVEQLYTFGDRFRTAHMEAGAPWIISVAYLALVREGDIVKTRDVQWRDWYGAFPWEDWRSGRPALIEESIQPALEAWSEAAPEPRTRQMRQERVEITFGLHGAPWDPDRVLERYELLYEAGLVDEPHQGLSTLPPGSSWPHFGRPMALDHRRILATALGRLRGKIKYRPVVFELLPPSFTLWQLQRVVESLAGKPLHKQNFRRLLERGGLVEGTGQYDLSTGGRPAELFRFRRDVLRERAAPGVGLPGVAARG
;
A
#
# COMPACT_ATOMS: atom_id res chain seq x y z
N MET A 1 27.66 46.11 17.89
CA MET A 1 27.41 44.65 17.87
C MET A 1 27.79 44.13 16.49
N PRO A 2 28.65 43.11 16.37
CA PRO A 2 28.88 42.46 15.08
C PRO A 2 27.60 41.67 14.69
N PRO A 3 27.30 41.53 13.38
CA PRO A 3 26.19 40.70 12.94
C PRO A 3 26.48 39.24 13.29
N LEU A 4 25.47 38.55 13.84
CA LEU A 4 25.49 37.11 14.03
C LEU A 4 25.57 36.43 12.65
N THR A 5 26.76 36.03 12.23
CA THR A 5 26.95 35.11 11.12
C THR A 5 26.48 33.73 11.59
N HIS A 6 25.22 33.39 11.28
CA HIS A 6 24.79 32.00 11.32
C HIS A 6 25.59 31.23 10.28
N PRO A 7 26.30 30.13 10.64
CA PRO A 7 26.87 29.25 9.63
C PRO A 7 25.72 28.69 8.79
N GLN A 8 25.64 29.09 7.52
CA GLN A 8 24.70 28.51 6.56
C GLN A 8 25.19 27.10 6.20
N SER A 9 24.96 26.14 7.09
CA SER A 9 24.79 24.75 6.66
C SER A 9 23.43 24.67 5.97
N SER A 10 23.37 24.97 4.67
CA SER A 10 22.15 24.79 3.90
C SER A 10 21.90 23.30 3.69
N THR A 11 21.10 22.69 4.57
CA THR A 11 20.56 21.34 4.31
C THR A 11 19.68 21.43 3.07
N SER A 12 20.06 20.76 1.98
CA SER A 12 19.22 20.68 0.79
C SER A 12 18.00 19.79 1.06
N ILE A 13 16.85 20.19 0.52
CA ILE A 13 15.60 19.40 0.59
C ILE A 13 15.29 18.90 -0.82
N THR A 14 15.05 17.61 -0.95
CA THR A 14 14.66 16.96 -2.21
C THR A 14 13.23 16.45 -2.09
N ILE A 15 12.40 16.71 -3.10
CA ILE A 15 11.05 16.16 -3.17
C ILE A 15 11.11 14.87 -3.99
N GLY A 16 10.82 13.73 -3.38
CA GLY A 16 10.67 12.44 -4.06
C GLY A 16 9.22 12.19 -4.42
N LEU A 17 8.93 11.72 -5.62
CA LEU A 17 7.60 11.35 -6.09
C LEU A 17 7.51 9.83 -6.14
N ASN A 18 6.48 9.23 -5.53
CA ASN A 18 6.35 7.77 -5.41
C ASN A 18 4.97 7.31 -5.87
N ALA A 19 4.88 6.25 -6.66
CA ALA A 19 3.62 5.73 -7.20
C ALA A 19 3.33 4.32 -6.69
N VAL A 20 2.23 4.16 -5.95
CA VAL A 20 1.62 2.85 -5.71
C VAL A 20 0.62 2.59 -6.84
N ILE A 21 1.00 1.72 -7.77
CA ILE A 21 0.17 1.38 -8.93
C ILE A 21 -0.45 0.01 -8.69
N VAL A 22 -1.77 -0.03 -8.52
CA VAL A 22 -2.51 -1.26 -8.19
C VAL A 22 -3.26 -1.76 -9.42
N ALA A 23 -3.18 -3.07 -9.63
CA ALA A 23 -4.04 -3.82 -10.55
C ALA A 23 -4.61 -5.05 -9.83
N VAL A 24 -5.65 -5.67 -10.39
CA VAL A 24 -6.17 -6.96 -9.89
C VAL A 24 -6.33 -7.93 -11.05
N THR A 25 -5.61 -9.04 -11.00
CA THR A 25 -5.63 -10.07 -12.05
C THR A 25 -5.71 -11.44 -11.44
N ALA A 26 -6.61 -12.27 -11.98
CA ALA A 26 -6.91 -13.60 -11.45
C ALA A 26 -7.19 -13.58 -9.95
N GLU A 27 -7.96 -12.58 -9.48
CA GLU A 27 -8.30 -12.39 -8.06
C GLU A 27 -7.09 -12.12 -7.14
N VAL A 28 -5.93 -11.80 -7.71
CA VAL A 28 -4.74 -11.40 -6.97
C VAL A 28 -4.52 -9.89 -7.15
N PRO A 29 -4.59 -9.11 -6.07
CA PRO A 29 -4.21 -7.71 -6.08
C PRO A 29 -2.70 -7.58 -6.19
N ARG A 30 -2.26 -6.81 -7.17
CA ARG A 30 -0.86 -6.66 -7.55
C ARG A 30 -0.43 -5.22 -7.49
N ILE A 31 0.82 -5.00 -7.16
CA ILE A 31 1.50 -3.72 -7.34
C ILE A 31 2.55 -3.80 -8.42
N LEU A 32 2.70 -2.72 -9.17
CA LEU A 32 3.81 -2.58 -10.10
C LEU A 32 5.06 -2.20 -9.32
N THR A 33 6.11 -2.97 -9.50
CA THR A 33 7.42 -2.73 -8.88
C THR A 33 8.49 -2.54 -9.94
N VAL A 34 9.50 -1.75 -9.61
CA VAL A 34 10.73 -1.59 -10.37
C VAL A 34 11.90 -2.10 -9.54
N LYS A 35 12.98 -2.55 -10.18
CA LYS A 35 14.25 -2.81 -9.49
C LYS A 35 14.96 -1.49 -9.20
N ARG A 36 15.50 -1.36 -7.97
CA ARG A 36 16.45 -0.29 -7.65
C ARG A 36 17.71 -0.53 -8.49
N THR A 37 17.96 0.33 -9.47
CA THR A 37 19.20 0.35 -10.25
C THR A 37 19.88 1.69 -10.06
N ALA A 38 21.23 1.69 -10.02
CA ALA A 38 22.04 2.90 -9.85
C ALA A 38 21.74 4.05 -10.84
N GLN A 39 21.15 3.73 -12.01
CA GLN A 39 20.82 4.70 -13.05
C GLN A 39 19.61 5.59 -12.72
N HIS A 40 18.67 5.13 -11.89
CA HIS A 40 17.49 5.93 -11.49
C HIS A 40 17.83 6.97 -10.40
N PHE A 41 19.08 7.00 -9.95
CA PHE A 41 19.46 7.58 -8.68
C PHE A 41 20.80 8.33 -8.68
N ALA A 42 21.29 8.81 -9.82
CA ALA A 42 22.53 9.61 -9.83
C ALA A 42 22.53 10.78 -8.80
N ALA A 43 21.37 11.30 -8.41
CA ALA A 43 21.22 12.35 -7.39
C ALA A 43 20.99 11.85 -5.94
N LEU A 44 20.55 10.60 -5.72
CA LEU A 44 20.28 10.04 -4.38
C LEU A 44 21.33 9.00 -3.95
N ASP A 45 21.93 8.25 -4.89
CA ASP A 45 23.00 7.28 -4.61
C ASP A 45 24.35 7.95 -4.30
N ALA A 46 24.56 9.20 -4.70
CA ALA A 46 25.75 9.99 -4.32
C ALA A 46 25.83 10.28 -2.80
N LEU A 47 24.83 9.85 -2.02
CA LEU A 47 24.63 10.18 -0.61
C LEU A 47 24.61 8.93 0.30
N GLU A 48 24.70 7.73 -0.26
CA GLU A 48 24.77 6.46 0.47
C GLU A 48 26.02 5.70 0.01
N SER A 49 27.21 6.10 0.47
CA SER A 49 28.49 5.46 0.10
C SER A 49 28.64 4.05 0.67
N SER A 50 27.65 3.53 1.41
CA SER A 50 27.75 2.27 2.14
C SER A 50 26.45 1.47 2.22
N ALA A 51 25.50 1.64 1.29
CA ALA A 51 24.41 0.66 1.19
C ALA A 51 24.99 -0.65 0.65
N PRO A 52 24.88 -1.79 1.37
CA PRO A 52 25.34 -3.07 0.84
C PRO A 52 24.61 -3.33 -0.47
N ALA A 53 25.35 -3.87 -1.45
CA ALA A 53 24.86 -4.25 -2.76
C ALA A 53 23.51 -5.00 -2.65
N GLY A 54 22.44 -4.26 -2.89
CA GLY A 54 21.07 -4.73 -3.00
C GLY A 54 20.46 -4.13 -4.25
N ASP A 55 21.20 -4.13 -5.36
CA ASP A 55 20.80 -3.72 -6.72
C ASP A 55 19.60 -4.53 -7.28
N GLU A 56 18.88 -5.26 -6.42
CA GLU A 56 17.77 -6.16 -6.76
C GLU A 56 16.54 -6.04 -5.84
N ALA A 57 16.49 -5.11 -4.87
CA ALA A 57 15.29 -4.94 -4.05
C ALA A 57 14.10 -4.40 -4.88
N ASP A 58 12.90 -4.95 -4.66
CA ASP A 58 11.68 -4.44 -5.29
C ASP A 58 11.36 -3.04 -4.71
N ALA A 59 11.08 -2.07 -5.57
CA ALA A 59 10.72 -0.70 -5.23
C ALA A 59 9.42 -0.29 -5.92
N LEU A 60 8.70 0.68 -5.37
CA LEU A 60 7.63 1.38 -6.08
C LEU A 60 8.25 2.25 -7.19
N PRO A 61 7.59 2.47 -8.35
CA PRO A 61 8.03 3.47 -9.32
C PRO A 61 8.09 4.86 -8.69
N PHE A 62 9.18 5.59 -8.95
CA PHE A 62 9.50 6.77 -8.17
C PHE A 62 10.62 7.60 -8.79
N GLY A 63 10.77 8.86 -8.38
CA GLY A 63 11.88 9.70 -8.82
C GLY A 63 11.82 11.11 -8.24
N PRO A 64 12.89 11.92 -8.38
CA PRO A 64 12.90 13.28 -7.86
C PRO A 64 11.97 14.20 -8.65
N LEU A 65 11.42 15.21 -8.00
CA LEU A 65 10.83 16.34 -8.70
C LEU A 65 11.96 17.12 -9.40
N GLU A 66 11.87 17.27 -10.73
CA GLU A 66 12.76 18.11 -11.53
C GLU A 66 12.02 19.41 -11.91
N PRO A 67 12.18 20.54 -11.18
CA PRO A 67 11.34 21.72 -11.36
C PRO A 67 11.44 22.36 -12.75
N GLU A 68 12.59 22.20 -13.43
CA GLU A 68 12.79 22.70 -14.79
C GLU A 68 11.99 21.91 -15.84
N ARG A 69 11.66 20.64 -15.54
CA ARG A 69 10.92 19.75 -16.47
C ARG A 69 9.47 19.50 -16.03
N HIS A 70 9.22 19.47 -14.73
CA HIS A 70 7.95 19.07 -14.12
C HIS A 70 7.17 20.30 -13.67
N HIS A 71 6.17 20.69 -14.46
CA HIS A 71 5.30 21.83 -14.12
C HIS A 71 4.39 21.59 -12.90
N THR A 72 4.14 20.33 -12.54
CA THR A 72 3.39 19.93 -11.34
C THR A 72 3.97 18.64 -10.76
N LEU A 73 3.71 18.38 -9.48
CA LEU A 73 4.06 17.11 -8.82
C LEU A 73 3.48 15.90 -9.57
N GLU A 74 2.20 15.97 -9.95
CA GLU A 74 1.53 14.89 -10.67
C GLU A 74 2.12 14.67 -12.07
N ARG A 75 2.50 15.73 -12.81
CA ARG A 75 3.17 15.58 -14.10
C ARG A 75 4.53 14.92 -13.96
N GLY A 76 5.30 15.27 -12.93
CA GLY A 76 6.56 14.61 -12.62
C GLY A 76 6.39 13.13 -12.30
N LEU A 77 5.38 12.78 -11.49
CA LEU A 77 5.06 11.40 -11.17
C LEU A 77 4.73 10.60 -12.44
N ARG A 78 3.84 11.14 -13.29
CA ARG A 78 3.44 10.51 -14.54
C ARG A 78 4.63 10.30 -15.47
N SER A 79 5.52 11.30 -15.57
CA SER A 79 6.76 11.23 -16.36
C SER A 79 7.65 10.07 -15.89
N TRP A 80 7.91 9.96 -14.58
CA TRP A 80 8.72 8.87 -14.03
C TRP A 80 8.10 7.50 -14.23
N VAL A 81 6.79 7.38 -14.01
CA VAL A 81 6.08 6.10 -14.21
C VAL A 81 6.13 5.67 -15.67
N GLU A 82 5.86 6.57 -16.61
CA GLU A 82 5.93 6.28 -18.04
C GLU A 82 7.36 5.91 -18.46
N GLN A 83 8.37 6.63 -17.98
CA GLN A 83 9.77 6.35 -18.28
C GLN A 83 10.23 4.99 -17.73
N GLN A 84 9.85 4.63 -16.51
CA GLN A 84 10.32 3.40 -15.86
C GLN A 84 9.53 2.16 -16.29
N THR A 85 8.26 2.31 -16.64
CA THR A 85 7.34 1.18 -16.80
C THR A 85 6.62 1.13 -18.15
N GLY A 86 6.70 2.22 -18.92
CA GLY A 86 5.90 2.46 -20.14
C GLY A 86 4.40 2.64 -19.88
N LEU A 87 3.98 2.68 -18.61
CA LEU A 87 2.57 2.78 -18.27
C LEU A 87 2.09 4.23 -18.25
N GLN A 88 1.04 4.50 -19.01
CA GLN A 88 0.31 5.77 -18.91
C GLN A 88 -0.80 5.63 -17.88
N LEU A 89 -0.72 6.45 -16.82
CA LEU A 89 -1.69 6.40 -15.74
C LEU A 89 -3.02 7.06 -16.16
N GLY A 90 -4.15 6.40 -15.90
CA GLY A 90 -5.47 7.02 -16.00
C GLY A 90 -5.84 7.68 -14.68
N TYR A 91 -6.33 6.86 -13.74
CA TYR A 91 -6.68 7.26 -12.40
C TYR A 91 -5.43 7.46 -11.53
N VAL A 92 -5.27 8.65 -10.96
CA VAL A 92 -4.21 9.00 -10.00
C VAL A 92 -4.81 9.86 -8.90
N GLU A 93 -4.44 9.60 -7.66
CA GLU A 93 -4.73 10.47 -6.53
C GLU A 93 -3.50 10.62 -5.63
N GLN A 94 -3.32 11.81 -5.04
CA GLN A 94 -2.31 11.98 -4.01
C GLN A 94 -2.74 11.24 -2.75
N LEU A 95 -1.83 10.44 -2.20
CA LEU A 95 -2.05 9.62 -1.02
C LEU A 95 -1.69 10.38 0.26
N TYR A 96 -0.39 10.66 0.44
CA TYR A 96 0.15 11.30 1.63
C TYR A 96 1.53 11.89 1.33
N THR A 97 1.98 12.80 2.19
CA THR A 97 3.34 13.34 2.15
C THR A 97 4.10 12.87 3.38
N PHE A 98 5.30 12.38 3.12
CA PHE A 98 6.11 11.57 4.00
C PHE A 98 7.41 12.33 4.26
N GLY A 99 7.55 12.94 5.45
CA GLY A 99 8.64 13.87 5.78
C GLY A 99 9.62 13.41 6.87
N ASP A 100 9.45 12.21 7.41
CA ASP A 100 10.33 11.72 8.50
C ASP A 100 11.80 11.67 8.06
N ARG A 101 12.69 12.20 8.91
CA ARG A 101 14.14 12.31 8.66
C ARG A 101 14.85 10.96 8.50
N PHE A 102 14.21 9.86 8.90
CA PHE A 102 14.84 8.54 9.06
C PHE A 102 14.34 7.50 8.04
N ARG A 103 14.01 7.94 6.82
CA ARG A 103 13.42 7.08 5.76
C ARG A 103 14.44 6.27 4.95
N THR A 104 15.72 6.59 5.08
CA THR A 104 16.82 5.87 4.40
C THR A 104 17.83 5.38 5.43
N ALA A 105 18.37 4.19 5.19
CA ALA A 105 19.17 3.44 6.16
C ALA A 105 20.50 4.13 6.52
N HIS A 106 20.98 5.03 5.66
CA HIS A 106 22.29 5.64 5.80
C HIS A 106 22.24 7.10 5.35
N MET A 107 21.61 7.98 6.12
CA MET A 107 21.88 9.40 5.96
C MET A 107 23.22 9.72 6.63
N GLU A 108 24.30 9.73 5.83
CA GLU A 108 25.57 10.34 6.22
C GLU A 108 25.33 11.79 6.68
N ALA A 109 26.20 12.31 7.55
CA ALA A 109 26.13 13.69 8.01
C ALA A 109 26.24 14.65 6.80
N GLY A 110 25.12 15.27 6.40
CA GLY A 110 25.05 16.17 5.24
C GLY A 110 24.12 15.71 4.12
N ALA A 111 23.52 14.52 4.22
CA ALA A 111 22.54 14.06 3.22
C ALA A 111 21.28 14.95 3.17
N PRO A 112 20.73 15.22 1.98
CA PRO A 112 19.53 16.03 1.79
C PRO A 112 18.33 15.40 2.47
N TRP A 113 17.47 16.25 3.01
CA TRP A 113 16.20 15.79 3.57
C TRP A 113 15.23 15.45 2.43
N ILE A 114 14.78 14.20 2.37
CA ILE A 114 13.82 13.76 1.35
C ILE A 114 12.39 13.90 1.89
N ILE A 115 11.56 14.63 1.14
CA ILE A 115 10.11 14.68 1.34
C ILE A 115 9.47 13.82 0.25
N SER A 116 8.94 12.66 0.63
CA SER A 116 8.28 11.74 -0.30
C SER A 116 6.81 12.13 -0.46
N VAL A 117 6.39 12.50 -1.67
CA VAL A 117 4.99 12.68 -2.05
C VAL A 117 4.53 11.40 -2.73
N ALA A 118 3.62 10.68 -2.09
CA ALA A 118 3.11 9.42 -2.60
C ALA A 118 1.77 9.59 -3.30
N TYR A 119 1.55 8.78 -4.32
CA TYR A 119 0.33 8.73 -5.10
C TYR A 119 -0.17 7.30 -5.19
N LEU A 120 -1.49 7.14 -5.24
CA LEU A 120 -2.17 5.88 -5.56
C LEU A 120 -2.71 5.99 -6.99
N ALA A 121 -2.37 5.01 -7.82
CA ALA A 121 -2.92 4.84 -9.15
C ALA A 121 -3.61 3.48 -9.27
N LEU A 122 -4.73 3.45 -9.97
CA LEU A 122 -5.49 2.24 -10.24
C LEU A 122 -5.50 2.01 -11.74
N VAL A 123 -5.11 0.81 -12.16
CA VAL A 123 -5.05 0.43 -13.57
C VAL A 123 -5.65 -0.96 -13.76
N ARG A 124 -6.14 -1.22 -14.98
CA ARG A 124 -6.31 -2.59 -15.44
C ARG A 124 -4.93 -3.13 -15.77
N GLU A 125 -4.63 -4.37 -15.37
CA GLU A 125 -3.37 -5.01 -15.75
C GLU A 125 -3.32 -5.07 -17.28
N GLY A 126 -2.36 -4.36 -17.86
CA GLY A 126 -2.13 -4.27 -19.29
C GLY A 126 -0.67 -4.57 -19.59
N ASP A 127 -0.30 -4.44 -20.87
CA ASP A 127 1.10 -4.59 -21.27
C ASP A 127 1.95 -3.47 -20.63
N ILE A 128 2.78 -3.88 -19.67
CA ILE A 128 3.92 -3.09 -19.18
C ILE A 128 5.12 -3.31 -20.12
N VAL A 129 6.14 -2.45 -20.04
CA VAL A 129 7.43 -2.76 -20.67
C VAL A 129 7.92 -4.09 -20.09
N LYS A 130 8.03 -5.12 -20.94
CA LYS A 130 8.46 -6.47 -20.55
C LYS A 130 9.98 -6.52 -20.39
N THR A 131 10.49 -5.81 -19.38
CA THR A 131 11.88 -5.93 -18.91
C THR A 131 11.94 -6.83 -17.69
N ARG A 132 13.14 -7.30 -17.34
CA ARG A 132 13.34 -8.05 -16.08
C ARG A 132 13.12 -7.18 -14.85
N ASP A 133 13.26 -5.86 -15.00
CA ASP A 133 13.29 -4.91 -13.91
C ASP A 133 11.92 -4.39 -13.49
N VAL A 134 10.88 -4.62 -14.30
CA VAL A 134 9.51 -4.16 -14.02
C VAL A 134 8.60 -5.37 -13.84
N GLN A 135 8.01 -5.52 -12.65
CA GLN A 135 7.22 -6.71 -12.32
C GLN A 135 5.97 -6.38 -11.53
N TRP A 136 4.87 -7.05 -11.89
CA TRP A 136 3.68 -7.14 -11.05
C TRP A 136 3.94 -8.10 -9.89
N ARG A 137 3.82 -7.60 -8.66
CA ARG A 137 3.99 -8.38 -7.42
C ARG A 137 2.66 -8.48 -6.69
N ASP A 138 2.36 -9.66 -6.17
CA ASP A 138 1.28 -9.81 -5.18
C ASP A 138 1.59 -8.96 -3.95
N TRP A 139 0.68 -8.05 -3.61
CA TRP A 139 0.87 -7.14 -2.48
C TRP A 139 0.82 -7.88 -1.13
N TYR A 140 0.28 -9.10 -1.07
CA TYR A 140 0.22 -9.96 0.12
C TYR A 140 1.56 -10.66 0.32
N GLY A 141 2.43 -10.66 -0.70
CA GLY A 141 3.84 -10.97 -0.50
C GLY A 141 4.49 -9.97 0.47
N ALA A 142 4.14 -8.68 0.39
CA ALA A 142 4.62 -7.66 1.32
C ALA A 142 3.87 -7.67 2.66
N PHE A 143 2.62 -8.14 2.71
CA PHE A 143 1.85 -8.22 3.97
C PHE A 143 1.10 -9.55 4.09
N PRO A 144 1.81 -10.65 4.39
CA PRO A 144 1.20 -11.99 4.41
C PRO A 144 0.12 -12.16 5.48
N TRP A 145 0.07 -11.28 6.48
CA TRP A 145 -0.95 -11.26 7.54
C TRP A 145 -2.25 -10.54 7.14
N GLU A 146 -2.34 -9.95 5.95
CA GLU A 146 -3.50 -9.16 5.52
C GLU A 146 -4.55 -9.93 4.70
N ASP A 147 -4.25 -11.15 4.24
CA ASP A 147 -5.17 -11.95 3.43
C ASP A 147 -6.02 -12.90 4.28
N TRP A 148 -7.20 -12.44 4.68
CA TRP A 148 -8.16 -13.20 5.47
C TRP A 148 -9.24 -13.89 4.61
N ARG A 149 -9.06 -13.98 3.28
CA ARG A 149 -10.05 -14.60 2.38
C ARG A 149 -10.30 -16.07 2.69
N SER A 150 -9.27 -16.76 3.21
CA SER A 150 -9.32 -18.17 3.61
C SER A 150 -9.45 -18.36 5.13
N GLY A 151 -9.82 -17.31 5.86
CA GLY A 151 -9.78 -17.28 7.33
C GLY A 151 -8.55 -16.56 7.86
N ARG A 152 -8.38 -16.56 9.18
CA ARG A 152 -7.26 -15.90 9.85
C ARG A 152 -5.92 -16.55 9.43
N PRO A 153 -4.92 -15.78 8.94
CA PRO A 153 -3.63 -16.33 8.58
C PRO A 153 -2.94 -16.99 9.78
N ALA A 154 -2.50 -18.25 9.61
CA ALA A 154 -1.83 -19.02 10.66
C ALA A 154 -0.57 -18.31 11.19
N LEU A 155 0.15 -17.60 10.31
CA LEU A 155 1.31 -16.75 10.64
C LEU A 155 1.04 -15.78 11.81
N ILE A 156 -0.21 -15.30 11.94
CA ILE A 156 -0.58 -14.39 13.03
C ILE A 156 -0.45 -15.12 14.38
N GLU A 157 -1.01 -16.33 14.48
CA GLU A 157 -1.05 -17.11 15.73
C GLU A 157 0.29 -17.81 16.00
N GLU A 158 0.94 -18.33 14.97
CA GLU A 158 2.15 -19.14 15.09
C GLU A 158 3.43 -18.32 15.30
N SER A 159 3.45 -17.04 14.91
CA SER A 159 4.69 -16.25 14.92
C SER A 159 4.52 -14.79 15.29
N ILE A 160 3.59 -14.06 14.66
CA ILE A 160 3.48 -12.61 14.89
C ILE A 160 2.99 -12.30 16.30
N GLN A 161 1.93 -12.97 16.77
CA GLN A 161 1.36 -12.74 18.08
C GLN A 161 2.38 -13.04 19.20
N PRO A 162 3.02 -14.23 19.27
CA PRO A 162 4.03 -14.51 20.29
C PRO A 162 5.21 -13.51 20.27
N ALA A 163 5.66 -13.10 19.09
CA ALA A 163 6.75 -12.14 18.96
C ALA A 163 6.37 -10.74 19.49
N LEU A 164 5.15 -10.28 19.21
CA LEU A 164 4.64 -9.00 19.69
C LEU A 164 4.30 -9.02 21.18
N GLU A 165 3.87 -10.15 21.72
CA GLU A 165 3.68 -10.34 23.16
C GLU A 165 5.04 -10.25 23.88
N ALA A 166 6.07 -10.96 23.40
CA ALA A 166 7.42 -10.87 23.95
C ALA A 166 8.00 -9.44 23.86
N TRP A 167 7.79 -8.74 22.74
CA TRP A 167 8.16 -7.33 22.59
C TRP A 167 7.41 -6.40 23.56
N SER A 168 6.14 -6.69 23.82
CA SER A 168 5.32 -5.93 24.75
C SER A 168 5.82 -6.11 26.19
N GLU A 169 6.12 -7.35 26.59
CA GLU A 169 6.65 -7.70 27.91
C GLU A 169 8.06 -7.17 28.16
N ALA A 170 8.88 -7.05 27.13
CA ALA A 170 10.24 -6.52 27.22
C ALA A 170 10.30 -5.03 27.59
N ALA A 171 9.18 -4.29 27.55
CA ALA A 171 9.19 -2.89 27.93
C ALA A 171 9.48 -2.71 29.45
N PRO A 172 10.34 -1.76 29.85
CA PRO A 172 10.80 -1.64 31.24
C PRO A 172 9.68 -1.24 32.20
N GLU A 173 8.81 -0.32 31.79
CA GLU A 173 7.76 0.25 32.63
C GLU A 173 6.41 -0.48 32.48
N PRO A 174 5.69 -0.77 33.58
CA PRO A 174 4.38 -1.44 33.53
C PRO A 174 3.36 -0.74 32.61
N ARG A 175 3.33 0.60 32.63
CA ARG A 175 2.43 1.39 31.77
C ARG A 175 2.74 1.18 30.29
N THR A 176 4.03 1.15 29.94
CA THR A 176 4.48 0.92 28.56
C THR A 176 4.14 -0.50 28.10
N ARG A 177 4.30 -1.51 28.97
CA ARG A 177 3.86 -2.89 28.69
C ARG A 177 2.36 -2.93 28.37
N GLN A 178 1.53 -2.31 29.21
CA GLN A 178 0.08 -2.25 28.99
C GLN A 178 -0.29 -1.53 27.69
N MET A 179 0.33 -0.39 27.40
CA MET A 179 0.10 0.35 26.15
C MET A 179 0.50 -0.46 24.91
N ARG A 180 1.64 -1.17 24.95
CA ARG A 180 2.07 -2.06 23.86
C ARG A 180 1.08 -3.20 23.66
N GLN A 181 0.68 -3.86 24.74
CA GLN A 181 -0.30 -4.95 24.70
C GLN A 181 -1.64 -4.49 24.09
N GLU A 182 -2.19 -3.36 24.55
CA GLU A 182 -3.45 -2.81 24.01
C GLU A 182 -3.32 -2.50 22.51
N ARG A 183 -2.19 -1.91 22.09
CA ARG A 183 -1.91 -1.66 20.66
C ARG A 183 -1.88 -2.96 19.86
N VAL A 184 -1.22 -3.99 20.35
CA VAL A 184 -1.13 -5.31 19.70
C VAL A 184 -2.53 -5.92 19.56
N GLU A 185 -3.31 -5.91 20.63
CA GLU A 185 -4.69 -6.44 20.66
C GLU A 185 -5.60 -5.76 19.64
N ILE A 186 -5.64 -4.44 19.65
CA ILE A 186 -6.49 -3.64 18.74
C ILE A 186 -6.05 -3.82 17.28
N THR A 187 -4.74 -3.84 17.03
CA THR A 187 -4.17 -3.76 15.68
C THR A 187 -4.25 -5.10 14.95
N PHE A 188 -4.09 -6.21 15.68
CA PHE A 188 -4.16 -7.58 15.15
C PHE A 188 -5.49 -8.30 15.45
N GLY A 189 -6.44 -7.66 16.14
CA GLY A 189 -7.73 -8.28 16.48
C GLY A 189 -7.54 -9.51 17.38
N LEU A 190 -6.78 -9.33 18.47
CA LEU A 190 -6.51 -10.38 19.46
C LEU A 190 -7.45 -10.24 20.66
N HIS A 191 -7.60 -11.32 21.44
CA HIS A 191 -8.33 -11.31 22.72
C HIS A 191 -9.75 -10.69 22.65
N GLY A 192 -10.45 -10.90 21.54
CA GLY A 192 -11.82 -10.40 21.32
C GLY A 192 -11.92 -9.03 20.64
N ALA A 193 -10.80 -8.35 20.39
CA ALA A 193 -10.78 -7.15 19.57
C ALA A 193 -11.17 -7.46 18.11
N PRO A 194 -11.99 -6.61 17.46
CA PRO A 194 -12.40 -6.85 16.08
C PRO A 194 -11.25 -6.57 15.10
N TRP A 195 -11.10 -7.40 14.07
CA TRP A 195 -10.18 -7.11 12.98
C TRP A 195 -10.70 -5.98 12.08
N ASP A 196 -9.93 -4.90 12.00
CA ASP A 196 -10.17 -3.80 11.09
C ASP A 196 -9.25 -3.89 9.84
N PRO A 197 -9.82 -4.09 8.63
CA PRO A 197 -9.03 -4.17 7.41
C PRO A 197 -8.35 -2.85 7.02
N ASP A 198 -8.74 -1.71 7.58
CA ASP A 198 -8.16 -0.41 7.21
C ASP A 198 -6.85 -0.11 7.96
N ARG A 199 -6.57 -0.82 9.07
CA ARG A 199 -5.40 -0.63 9.95
C ARG A 199 -4.08 -1.22 9.42
N VAL A 200 -3.89 -1.18 8.10
CA VAL A 200 -2.74 -1.82 7.44
C VAL A 200 -1.43 -1.12 7.82
N LEU A 201 -1.44 0.22 7.85
CA LEU A 201 -0.27 1.00 8.24
C LEU A 201 0.09 0.75 9.71
N GLU A 202 -0.89 0.76 10.60
CA GLU A 202 -0.69 0.54 12.03
C GLU A 202 -0.11 -0.85 12.31
N ARG A 203 -0.55 -1.89 11.59
CA ARG A 203 0.05 -3.23 11.68
C ARG A 203 1.50 -3.24 11.20
N TYR A 204 1.78 -2.62 10.06
CA TYR A 204 3.15 -2.52 9.55
C TYR A 204 4.06 -1.77 10.53
N GLU A 205 3.64 -0.61 11.03
CA GLU A 205 4.40 0.22 11.98
C GLU A 205 4.67 -0.53 13.28
N LEU A 206 3.69 -1.31 13.78
CA LEU A 206 3.88 -2.10 14.98
C LEU A 206 4.93 -3.20 14.80
N LEU A 207 4.94 -3.87 13.65
CA LEU A 207 5.98 -4.87 13.31
C LEU A 207 7.34 -4.20 13.08
N TYR A 208 7.37 -3.02 12.46
CA TYR A 208 8.59 -2.23 12.26
C TYR A 208 9.20 -1.75 13.58
N GLU A 209 8.39 -1.18 14.48
CA GLU A 209 8.80 -0.80 15.84
C GLU A 209 9.31 -2.00 16.65
N ALA A 210 8.74 -3.18 16.42
CA ALA A 210 9.17 -4.41 17.04
C ALA A 210 10.41 -5.04 16.39
N GLY A 211 10.91 -4.53 15.26
CA GLY A 211 12.02 -5.14 14.54
C GLY A 211 11.69 -6.52 13.97
N LEU A 212 10.43 -6.71 13.56
CA LEU A 212 9.91 -7.96 12.99
C LEU A 212 9.78 -7.90 11.46
N VAL A 213 10.44 -6.94 10.83
CA VAL A 213 10.50 -6.75 9.37
C VAL A 213 11.94 -6.43 8.97
N ASP A 214 12.30 -6.73 7.73
CA ASP A 214 13.66 -6.59 7.21
C ASP A 214 14.12 -5.13 7.02
N GLU A 215 13.19 -4.17 6.92
CA GLU A 215 13.51 -2.77 6.67
C GLU A 215 14.39 -2.18 7.78
N PRO A 216 15.51 -1.50 7.46
CA PRO A 216 16.51 -1.08 8.43
C PRO A 216 15.93 -0.21 9.55
N HIS A 217 16.13 -0.67 10.78
CA HIS A 217 15.56 -0.14 11.99
C HIS A 217 16.72 0.52 12.75
N GLN A 218 16.77 1.85 12.75
CA GLN A 218 17.92 2.66 13.22
C GLN A 218 18.10 2.61 14.75
N GLY A 219 18.37 1.43 15.31
CA GLY A 219 18.46 1.20 16.77
C GLY A 219 17.10 1.26 17.49
N LEU A 220 16.00 1.32 16.76
CA LEU A 220 14.63 1.31 17.30
C LEU A 220 14.16 -0.09 17.71
N SER A 221 14.87 -1.16 17.31
CA SER A 221 14.53 -2.52 17.73
C SER A 221 14.64 -2.63 19.24
N THR A 222 13.50 -2.78 19.92
CA THR A 222 13.48 -3.05 21.36
C THR A 222 13.28 -4.53 21.68
N LEU A 223 13.48 -5.42 20.71
CA LEU A 223 13.51 -6.86 21.02
C LEU A 223 14.71 -7.16 21.93
N PRO A 224 14.56 -8.06 22.91
CA PRO A 224 15.67 -8.48 23.75
C PRO A 224 16.84 -9.02 22.91
N PRO A 225 18.10 -8.63 23.21
CA PRO A 225 19.27 -9.20 22.55
C PRO A 225 19.25 -10.73 22.60
N GLY A 226 19.44 -11.39 21.45
CA GLY A 226 19.37 -12.86 21.33
C GLY A 226 17.98 -13.42 20.98
N SER A 227 16.96 -12.57 20.82
CA SER A 227 15.66 -12.97 20.26
C SER A 227 15.81 -13.24 18.76
N SER A 228 15.53 -14.47 18.31
CA SER A 228 15.63 -14.88 16.91
C SER A 228 14.26 -15.04 16.26
N TRP A 229 13.50 -13.94 16.18
CA TRP A 229 12.23 -13.93 15.45
C TRP A 229 12.47 -13.77 13.95
N PRO A 230 11.67 -14.45 13.09
CA PRO A 230 11.77 -14.24 11.65
C PRO A 230 11.27 -12.85 11.27
N HIS A 231 11.83 -12.27 10.22
CA HIS A 231 11.27 -11.07 9.60
C HIS A 231 10.10 -11.47 8.70
N PHE A 232 8.99 -10.73 8.80
CA PHE A 232 7.76 -11.07 8.12
C PHE A 232 7.60 -10.31 6.82
N GLY A 233 7.12 -11.00 5.78
CA GLY A 233 6.79 -10.43 4.46
C GLY A 233 8.02 -10.04 3.63
N ARG A 234 7.78 -9.77 2.35
CA ARG A 234 8.83 -9.39 1.39
C ARG A 234 9.28 -7.95 1.65
N PRO A 235 10.59 -7.69 1.82
CA PRO A 235 11.10 -6.34 1.96
C PRO A 235 10.92 -5.53 0.67
N MET A 236 10.84 -4.20 0.84
CA MET A 236 10.95 -3.25 -0.27
C MET A 236 12.06 -2.24 0.01
N ALA A 237 12.58 -1.63 -1.05
CA ALA A 237 13.57 -0.57 -0.91
C ALA A 237 13.00 0.66 -0.17
N LEU A 238 13.87 1.38 0.55
CA LEU A 238 13.53 2.62 1.26
C LEU A 238 12.36 2.41 2.24
N ASP A 239 11.42 3.36 2.28
CA ASP A 239 10.18 3.31 3.05
C ASP A 239 8.99 2.84 2.19
N HIS A 240 9.24 2.22 1.04
CA HIS A 240 8.18 1.90 0.07
C HIS A 240 7.14 0.92 0.62
N ARG A 241 7.52 0.00 1.51
CA ARG A 241 6.57 -0.89 2.16
C ARG A 241 5.62 -0.13 3.07
N ARG A 242 6.09 0.91 3.74
CA ARG A 242 5.25 1.82 4.54
C ARG A 242 4.28 2.63 3.67
N ILE A 243 4.77 3.17 2.55
CA ILE A 243 3.95 3.88 1.56
C ILE A 243 2.85 2.94 1.03
N LEU A 244 3.22 1.70 0.71
CA LEU A 244 2.29 0.68 0.25
C LEU A 244 1.25 0.33 1.32
N ALA A 245 1.63 0.15 2.58
CA ALA A 245 0.70 -0.11 3.68
C ALA A 245 -0.34 1.01 3.82
N THR A 246 0.11 2.26 3.68
CA THR A 246 -0.77 3.45 3.67
C THR A 246 -1.75 3.39 2.49
N ALA A 247 -1.27 3.01 1.30
CA ALA A 247 -2.10 2.91 0.10
C ALA A 247 -3.15 1.80 0.20
N LEU A 248 -2.81 0.63 0.75
CA LEU A 248 -3.76 -0.46 0.99
C LEU A 248 -4.87 -0.02 1.94
N GLY A 249 -4.54 0.55 3.10
CA GLY A 249 -5.52 1.05 4.07
C GLY A 249 -6.43 2.12 3.45
N ARG A 250 -5.84 3.06 2.69
CA ARG A 250 -6.59 4.11 1.98
C ARG A 250 -7.52 3.53 0.93
N LEU A 251 -7.06 2.59 0.11
CA LEU A 251 -7.87 1.96 -0.94
C LEU A 251 -9.04 1.18 -0.32
N ARG A 252 -8.79 0.39 0.73
CA ARG A 252 -9.82 -0.36 1.47
C ARG A 252 -10.88 0.54 2.10
N GLY A 253 -10.46 1.65 2.71
CA GLY A 253 -11.39 2.67 3.19
C GLY A 253 -12.18 3.28 2.03
N LYS A 254 -11.51 3.62 0.92
CA LYS A 254 -12.09 4.34 -0.21
C LYS A 254 -13.13 3.55 -0.99
N ILE A 255 -12.91 2.26 -1.23
CA ILE A 255 -13.89 1.41 -1.94
C ILE A 255 -15.23 1.35 -1.21
N LYS A 256 -15.27 1.58 0.11
CA LYS A 256 -16.52 1.61 0.89
C LYS A 256 -17.45 2.74 0.44
N TYR A 257 -16.91 3.90 0.03
CA TYR A 257 -17.71 5.12 -0.23
C TYR A 257 -17.45 5.79 -1.59
N ARG A 258 -16.48 5.33 -2.38
CA ARG A 258 -16.26 5.76 -3.78
C ARG A 258 -16.21 4.56 -4.74
N PRO A 259 -16.68 4.72 -5.99
CA PRO A 259 -16.71 3.66 -7.00
C PRO A 259 -15.33 3.48 -7.68
N VAL A 260 -14.23 3.62 -6.94
CA VAL A 260 -12.88 3.53 -7.53
C VAL A 260 -12.51 2.12 -7.97
N VAL A 261 -13.20 1.09 -7.45
CA VAL A 261 -12.98 -0.31 -7.85
C VAL A 261 -13.22 -0.56 -9.33
N PHE A 262 -14.07 0.24 -10.00
CA PHE A 262 -14.33 0.07 -11.43
C PHE A 262 -13.15 0.48 -12.32
N GLU A 263 -12.17 1.22 -11.79
CA GLU A 263 -10.92 1.51 -12.51
C GLU A 263 -10.06 0.23 -12.70
N LEU A 264 -10.27 -0.79 -11.86
CA LEU A 264 -9.57 -2.08 -11.88
C LEU A 264 -10.28 -3.12 -12.74
N LEU A 265 -11.52 -2.85 -13.18
CA LEU A 265 -12.35 -3.78 -13.94
C LEU A 265 -12.37 -3.45 -15.43
N PRO A 266 -12.54 -4.46 -16.32
CA PRO A 266 -12.80 -4.22 -17.74
C PRO A 266 -14.09 -3.41 -17.95
N PRO A 267 -14.32 -2.85 -19.16
CA PRO A 267 -15.54 -2.08 -19.45
C PRO A 267 -16.85 -2.85 -19.22
N SER A 268 -16.81 -4.17 -19.39
CA SER A 268 -17.90 -5.10 -19.11
C SER A 268 -17.40 -6.24 -18.22
N PHE A 269 -18.11 -6.53 -17.14
CA PHE A 269 -17.72 -7.54 -16.14
C PHE A 269 -18.95 -8.26 -15.58
N THR A 270 -18.76 -9.44 -15.01
CA THR A 270 -19.80 -10.12 -14.24
C THR A 270 -19.83 -9.61 -12.81
N LEU A 271 -21.00 -9.68 -12.13
CA LEU A 271 -21.07 -9.34 -10.69
C LEU A 271 -20.17 -10.22 -9.82
N TRP A 272 -19.89 -11.44 -10.28
CA TRP A 272 -18.99 -12.35 -9.59
C TRP A 272 -17.54 -11.86 -9.68
N GLN A 273 -17.07 -11.44 -10.86
CA GLN A 273 -15.75 -10.81 -11.02
C GLN A 273 -15.61 -9.55 -10.15
N LEU A 274 -16.62 -8.68 -10.16
CA LEU A 274 -16.61 -7.49 -9.29
C LEU A 274 -16.54 -7.87 -7.80
N GLN A 275 -17.31 -8.88 -7.35
CA GLN A 275 -17.23 -9.35 -5.96
C GLN A 275 -15.83 -9.84 -5.61
N ARG A 276 -15.23 -10.66 -6.48
CA ARG A 276 -13.88 -11.22 -6.30
C ARG A 276 -12.80 -10.14 -6.23
N VAL A 277 -12.88 -9.11 -7.07
CA VAL A 277 -11.98 -7.94 -7.00
C VAL A 277 -12.14 -7.21 -5.67
N VAL A 278 -13.37 -6.97 -5.20
CA VAL A 278 -13.59 -6.29 -3.92
C VAL A 278 -13.05 -7.14 -2.75
N GLU A 279 -13.31 -8.44 -2.75
CA GLU A 279 -12.81 -9.38 -1.73
C GLU A 279 -11.30 -9.46 -1.72
N SER A 280 -10.66 -9.46 -2.89
CA SER A 280 -9.21 -9.49 -3.03
C SER A 280 -8.56 -8.20 -2.54
N LEU A 281 -9.19 -7.03 -2.74
CA LEU A 281 -8.70 -5.76 -2.21
C LEU A 281 -8.91 -5.65 -0.69
N ALA A 282 -10.10 -6.07 -0.21
CA ALA A 282 -10.46 -6.03 1.20
C ALA A 282 -9.70 -7.07 2.04
N GLY A 283 -9.19 -8.13 1.41
CA GLY A 283 -8.60 -9.27 2.08
C GLY A 283 -9.59 -10.08 2.90
N LYS A 284 -10.89 -10.02 2.59
CA LYS A 284 -11.93 -10.77 3.31
C LYS A 284 -13.02 -11.25 2.36
N PRO A 285 -13.65 -12.40 2.64
CA PRO A 285 -14.78 -12.85 1.84
C PRO A 285 -16.00 -11.96 2.10
N LEU A 286 -16.84 -11.79 1.10
CA LEU A 286 -18.07 -11.02 1.15
C LEU A 286 -19.29 -11.93 0.98
N HIS A 287 -20.34 -11.63 1.73
CA HIS A 287 -21.60 -12.35 1.58
C HIS A 287 -22.28 -11.98 0.26
N LYS A 288 -22.40 -12.96 -0.65
CA LYS A 288 -22.92 -12.79 -2.03
C LYS A 288 -24.23 -12.02 -2.10
N GLN A 289 -25.21 -12.37 -1.26
CA GLN A 289 -26.52 -11.70 -1.28
C GLN A 289 -26.47 -10.28 -0.72
N ASN A 290 -25.57 -10.00 0.22
CA ASN A 290 -25.43 -8.64 0.77
C ASN A 290 -24.77 -7.74 -0.25
N PHE A 291 -23.75 -8.25 -0.93
CA PHE A 291 -23.05 -7.54 -1.99
C PHE A 291 -23.97 -7.18 -3.16
N ARG A 292 -24.79 -8.14 -3.65
CA ARG A 292 -25.77 -7.85 -4.71
C ARG A 292 -26.78 -6.77 -4.31
N ARG A 293 -27.40 -6.90 -3.14
CA ARG A 293 -28.34 -5.91 -2.61
C ARG A 293 -27.71 -4.52 -2.50
N LEU A 294 -26.44 -4.46 -2.17
CA LEU A 294 -25.69 -3.23 -2.03
C LEU A 294 -25.41 -2.55 -3.38
N LEU A 295 -25.06 -3.32 -4.41
CA LEU A 295 -24.92 -2.80 -5.78
C LEU A 295 -26.26 -2.31 -6.35
N GLU A 296 -27.34 -3.07 -6.14
CA GLU A 296 -28.70 -2.73 -6.57
C GLU A 296 -29.18 -1.43 -5.91
N ARG A 297 -29.09 -1.33 -4.57
CA ARG A 297 -29.40 -0.10 -3.83
C ARG A 297 -28.48 1.05 -4.22
N GLY A 298 -27.24 0.73 -4.55
CA GLY A 298 -26.21 1.65 -5.02
C GLY A 298 -26.53 2.26 -6.39
N GLY A 299 -27.25 1.52 -7.24
CA GLY A 299 -27.41 1.85 -8.66
C GLY A 299 -26.08 1.86 -9.42
N LEU A 300 -25.04 1.22 -8.89
CA LEU A 300 -23.66 1.38 -9.39
C LEU A 300 -23.41 0.71 -10.74
N VAL A 301 -24.24 -0.27 -11.08
CA VAL A 301 -24.07 -1.10 -12.26
C VAL A 301 -25.38 -1.18 -13.03
N GLU A 302 -25.26 -1.33 -14.34
CA GLU A 302 -26.39 -1.58 -15.24
C GLU A 302 -26.10 -2.79 -16.13
N GLY A 303 -27.13 -3.61 -16.34
CA GLY A 303 -27.05 -4.80 -17.18
C GLY A 303 -26.89 -4.42 -18.65
N THR A 304 -26.01 -5.14 -19.34
CA THR A 304 -25.77 -4.92 -20.78
C THR A 304 -26.69 -5.75 -21.68
N GLY A 305 -27.43 -6.72 -21.10
CA GLY A 305 -28.18 -7.73 -21.84
C GLY A 305 -27.31 -8.81 -22.50
N GLN A 306 -25.98 -8.67 -22.43
CA GLN A 306 -25.02 -9.68 -22.90
C GLN A 306 -24.66 -10.66 -21.78
N TYR A 307 -24.23 -11.85 -22.16
CA TYR A 307 -23.88 -12.92 -21.22
C TYR A 307 -22.50 -13.49 -21.54
N ASP A 308 -21.74 -13.77 -20.49
CA ASP A 308 -20.49 -14.51 -20.55
C ASP A 308 -20.78 -16.02 -20.48
N LEU A 309 -20.40 -16.73 -21.55
CA LEU A 309 -20.58 -18.18 -21.73
C LEU A 309 -19.35 -18.98 -21.26
N SER A 310 -18.24 -18.30 -20.95
CA SER A 310 -16.97 -18.95 -20.58
C SER A 310 -16.90 -19.42 -19.12
N THR A 311 -17.94 -19.14 -18.32
CA THR A 311 -17.96 -19.38 -16.86
C THR A 311 -18.12 -20.84 -16.45
N GLY A 312 -18.09 -21.79 -17.39
CA GLY A 312 -18.18 -23.24 -17.12
C GLY A 312 -19.52 -23.71 -16.54
N GLY A 313 -20.52 -22.82 -16.47
CA GLY A 313 -21.84 -23.06 -15.88
C GLY A 313 -22.95 -22.23 -16.55
N ARG A 314 -23.96 -21.80 -15.77
CA ARG A 314 -25.04 -20.94 -16.31
C ARG A 314 -24.44 -19.62 -16.83
N PRO A 315 -24.84 -19.16 -18.03
CA PRO A 315 -24.40 -17.88 -18.58
C PRO A 315 -24.55 -16.74 -17.57
N ALA A 316 -23.48 -15.99 -17.35
CA ALA A 316 -23.46 -14.90 -16.38
C ALA A 316 -23.71 -13.57 -17.11
N GLU A 317 -24.69 -12.79 -16.68
CA GLU A 317 -24.96 -11.48 -17.27
C GLU A 317 -23.75 -10.54 -17.08
N LEU A 318 -23.43 -9.81 -18.15
CA LEU A 318 -22.42 -8.77 -18.17
C LEU A 318 -23.03 -7.42 -17.77
N PHE A 319 -22.31 -6.72 -16.91
CA PHE A 319 -22.66 -5.41 -16.39
C PHE A 319 -21.59 -4.39 -16.78
N ARG A 320 -21.97 -3.12 -16.78
CA ARG A 320 -21.05 -1.98 -16.88
C ARG A 320 -21.27 -1.01 -15.73
N PHE A 321 -20.24 -0.21 -15.41
CA PHE A 321 -20.35 0.84 -14.40
C PHE A 321 -21.27 1.96 -14.89
N ARG A 322 -22.30 2.31 -14.10
CA ARG A 322 -23.21 3.42 -14.38
C ARG A 322 -22.59 4.74 -13.93
N ARG A 323 -21.94 5.45 -14.85
CA ARG A 323 -21.24 6.71 -14.55
C ARG A 323 -22.15 7.82 -14.01
N ASP A 324 -23.43 7.81 -14.35
CA ASP A 324 -24.39 8.84 -13.93
C ASP A 324 -24.58 8.91 -12.41
N VAL A 325 -24.32 7.82 -11.68
CA VAL A 325 -24.38 7.80 -10.20
C VAL A 325 -23.44 8.83 -9.58
N LEU A 326 -22.33 9.17 -10.26
CA LEU A 326 -21.38 10.19 -9.79
C LEU A 326 -22.03 11.59 -9.71
N ARG A 327 -23.09 11.85 -10.47
CA ARG A 327 -23.88 13.09 -10.41
C ARG A 327 -25.01 13.02 -9.40
N GLU A 328 -25.55 11.82 -9.18
CA GLU A 328 -26.73 11.58 -8.34
C GLU A 328 -26.39 11.47 -6.84
N ARG A 329 -25.16 11.06 -6.49
CA ARG A 329 -24.76 10.77 -5.11
C ARG A 329 -23.40 11.34 -4.76
N ALA A 330 -23.29 11.95 -3.58
CA ALA A 330 -22.03 12.46 -3.05
C ALA A 330 -21.02 11.34 -2.72
N ALA A 331 -21.48 10.13 -2.35
CA ALA A 331 -20.65 8.98 -1.97
C ALA A 331 -21.12 7.66 -2.62
N PRO A 332 -20.75 7.40 -3.89
CA PRO A 332 -21.23 6.23 -4.65
C PRO A 332 -20.33 4.98 -4.51
N GLY A 333 -19.88 4.65 -3.30
CA GLY A 333 -19.00 3.49 -3.07
C GLY A 333 -19.71 2.15 -3.07
N VAL A 334 -18.93 1.07 -3.24
CA VAL A 334 -19.49 -0.28 -3.22
C VAL A 334 -19.96 -0.71 -1.85
N GLY A 335 -19.51 -0.08 -0.75
CA GLY A 335 -19.80 -0.47 0.64
C GLY A 335 -19.28 -1.87 0.99
N LEU A 336 -18.82 -2.07 2.23
CA LEU A 336 -18.44 -3.40 2.71
C LEU A 336 -19.41 -3.81 3.84
N PRO A 337 -20.23 -4.87 3.67
CA PRO A 337 -21.11 -5.37 4.73
C PRO A 337 -20.28 -5.79 5.96
N GLY A 338 -20.67 -5.32 7.14
CA GLY A 338 -20.02 -5.67 8.41
C GLY A 338 -19.04 -4.63 8.97
N VAL A 339 -18.74 -3.56 8.23
CA VAL A 339 -18.09 -2.37 8.79
C VAL A 339 -19.17 -1.29 8.86
N ALA A 340 -19.77 -1.12 10.04
CA ALA A 340 -20.71 -0.03 10.26
C ALA A 340 -19.98 1.29 9.95
N ALA A 341 -20.45 2.02 8.95
CA ALA A 341 -20.10 3.42 8.79
C ALA A 341 -20.65 4.12 10.03
N ARG A 342 -19.77 4.45 10.99
CA ARG A 342 -20.11 5.41 12.02
C ARG A 342 -20.21 6.76 11.31
N GLY A 343 -21.44 7.26 11.20
CA GLY A 343 -21.73 8.62 10.75
C GLY A 343 -21.34 9.66 11.78
#